data_AF-A0AAN6SDX5-F1
#
_entry.id   AF-A0AAN6SDX5-F1
#
_cell.length_a   1.000
_cell.length_b   1.000
_cell.length_c   1.000
_cell.angle_alpha   90.00
_cell.angle_beta   90.00
_cell.angle_gamma   90.00
#
_symmetry.space_group_name_H-M   'P 1'
#
loop_
_entity.id
_entity.type
_entity.pdbx_description
1 polymer ?
#
loop_
_entity_poly.entity_id
_entity_poly.type
_entity_poly.pdbx_seq_one_letter_code
_entity_poly.pdbx_strand_id
1 'polypeptide(L)'
;MSTMARTTQIKRKHMQIARFCRQYLQLEPVVDFPDGEYLCDAFVQETLYEQLFSQDIKNPAPVRYQLRVLKELVKRIEASIEDWDRHVSFCNCLSSVWPGIQ
;
A
#
# COMPACT_ATOMS: atom_id res chain seq x y z
N MET A 1 0.95 -3.54 30.67
CA MET A 1 1.47 -4.44 29.61
C MET A 1 1.17 -3.94 28.18
N SER A 2 1.04 -2.62 27.93
CA SER A 2 0.48 -2.09 26.65
C SER A 2 1.51 -1.48 25.69
N THR A 3 2.70 -1.07 26.17
CA THR A 3 3.70 -0.37 25.35
C THR A 3 4.52 -1.29 24.43
N MET A 4 4.72 -2.56 24.83
CA MET A 4 5.52 -3.52 24.05
C MET A 4 4.78 -4.05 22.81
N ALA A 5 3.44 -4.16 22.86
CA ALA A 5 2.64 -4.62 21.72
C ALA A 5 2.70 -3.60 20.56
N ARG A 6 2.53 -2.31 20.85
CA ARG A 6 2.55 -1.22 19.86
C ARG A 6 3.92 -1.08 19.18
N THR A 7 5.01 -1.19 19.93
CA THR A 7 6.38 -1.12 19.36
C THR A 7 6.70 -2.34 18.50
N THR A 8 6.18 -3.52 18.84
CA THR A 8 6.37 -4.74 18.03
C THR A 8 5.64 -4.65 16.70
N GLN A 9 4.43 -4.07 16.68
CA GLN A 9 3.65 -3.88 15.45
C GLN A 9 4.32 -2.88 14.49
N ILE A 10 4.85 -1.77 15.00
CA ILE A 10 5.62 -0.80 14.21
C ILE A 10 6.83 -1.48 13.55
N LYS A 11 7.60 -2.26 14.31
CA LYS A 11 8.76 -2.99 13.77
C LYS A 11 8.36 -3.97 12.66
N ARG A 12 7.26 -4.71 12.82
CA ARG A 12 6.75 -5.64 11.80
C ARG A 12 6.35 -4.92 10.53
N LYS A 13 5.59 -3.82 10.65
CA LYS A 13 5.22 -2.94 9.54
C LYS A 13 6.45 -2.51 8.74
N HIS A 14 7.45 -1.91 9.39
CA HIS A 14 8.67 -1.47 8.72
C HIS A 14 9.43 -2.62 8.06
N MET A 15 9.51 -3.79 8.70
CA MET A 15 10.21 -4.95 8.16
C MET A 15 9.53 -5.48 6.89
N GLN A 16 8.21 -5.56 6.86
CA GLN A 16 7.47 -6.02 5.68
C GLN A 16 7.59 -5.04 4.51
N ILE A 17 7.44 -3.74 4.77
CA ILE A 17 7.62 -2.70 3.75
C ILE A 17 9.04 -2.75 3.17
N ALA A 18 10.06 -2.82 4.03
CA ALA A 18 11.45 -2.89 3.60
C ALA A 18 11.77 -4.18 2.80
N ARG A 19 11.14 -5.30 3.14
CA ARG A 19 11.25 -6.53 2.34
C ARG A 19 10.62 -6.33 0.96
N PHE A 20 9.38 -5.85 0.91
CA PHE A 20 8.66 -5.58 -0.33
C PHE A 20 9.44 -4.66 -1.27
N CYS A 21 9.94 -3.51 -0.78
CA CYS A 21 10.73 -2.59 -1.60
C CYS A 21 11.98 -3.26 -2.19
N ARG A 22 12.68 -4.08 -1.39
CA ARG A 22 13.87 -4.82 -1.87
C ARG A 22 13.51 -5.81 -2.97
N GLN A 23 12.49 -6.63 -2.77
CA GLN A 23 12.03 -7.62 -3.76
C GLN A 23 11.56 -6.93 -5.06
N TYR A 24 10.86 -5.80 -4.93
CA TYR A 24 10.46 -5.00 -6.08
C TYR A 24 11.66 -4.49 -6.89
N LEU A 25 12.65 -3.89 -6.22
CA LEU A 25 13.86 -3.35 -6.85
C LEU A 25 14.75 -4.44 -7.46
N GLN A 26 14.73 -5.64 -6.89
CA GLN A 26 15.41 -6.83 -7.44
C GLN A 26 14.65 -7.49 -8.58
N LEU A 27 13.45 -7.00 -8.91
CA LEU A 27 12.55 -7.57 -9.92
C LEU A 27 12.22 -9.05 -9.64
N GLU A 28 12.02 -9.40 -8.36
CA GLU A 28 11.69 -10.76 -7.99
C GLU A 28 10.38 -11.23 -8.67
N PRO A 29 10.35 -12.44 -9.24
CA PRO A 29 9.16 -12.94 -9.93
C PRO A 29 7.98 -13.10 -8.97
N VAL A 30 8.24 -13.44 -7.71
CA VAL A 30 7.24 -13.53 -6.65
C VAL A 30 7.62 -12.51 -5.59
N VAL A 31 6.72 -11.58 -5.30
CA VAL A 31 6.93 -10.51 -4.33
C VAL A 31 6.03 -10.77 -3.13
N ASP A 32 6.57 -10.66 -1.92
CA ASP A 32 5.80 -10.76 -0.69
C ASP A 32 5.29 -9.37 -0.32
N PHE A 33 3.98 -9.19 -0.37
CA PHE A 33 3.37 -7.90 -0.09
C PHE A 33 3.14 -7.72 1.41
N PRO A 34 3.21 -6.47 1.91
CA PRO A 34 2.83 -6.17 3.28
C PRO A 34 1.36 -6.50 3.56
N ASP A 35 1.04 -6.68 4.84
CA ASP A 35 -0.33 -6.87 5.30
C ASP A 35 -1.21 -5.67 4.92
N GLY A 36 -2.48 -5.94 4.60
CA GLY A 36 -3.45 -4.92 4.18
C GLY A 36 -3.59 -3.77 5.18
N GLU A 37 -3.57 -4.09 6.49
CA GLU A 37 -3.61 -3.09 7.58
C GLU A 37 -2.48 -2.07 7.51
N TYR A 38 -1.32 -2.45 6.97
CA TYR A 38 -0.18 -1.55 6.76
C TYR A 38 -0.27 -0.79 5.45
N LEU A 39 -0.86 -1.40 4.42
CA LEU A 39 -1.06 -0.78 3.11
C LEU A 39 -2.16 0.30 3.14
N CYS A 40 -3.12 0.23 4.05
CA CYS A 40 -4.13 1.28 4.25
C CYS A 40 -3.56 2.57 4.89
N ASP A 41 -2.34 2.54 5.44
CA ASP A 41 -1.73 3.71 6.04
C ASP A 41 -1.23 4.68 4.94
N ALA A 42 -1.79 5.90 4.94
CA ALA A 42 -1.46 6.93 3.95
C ALA A 42 0.03 7.22 3.85
N PHE A 43 0.75 7.24 4.98
CA PHE A 43 2.20 7.48 4.98
C PHE A 43 2.96 6.35 4.28
N VAL A 44 2.46 5.11 4.37
CA VAL A 44 3.05 3.97 3.66
C VAL A 44 2.79 4.07 2.17
N GLN A 45 1.57 4.40 1.77
CA GLN A 45 1.21 4.55 0.35
C GLN A 45 2.05 5.64 -0.33
N GLU A 46 2.21 6.78 0.33
CA GLU A 46 3.05 7.89 -0.13
C GLU A 46 4.52 7.46 -0.25
N THR A 47 5.06 6.83 0.80
CA THR A 47 6.45 6.31 0.79
C THR A 47 6.68 5.31 -0.35
N LEU A 48 5.75 4.38 -0.57
CA LEU A 48 5.86 3.39 -1.65
C LEU A 48 5.79 4.04 -3.03
N TYR A 49 4.91 5.02 -3.21
CA TYR A 49 4.82 5.78 -4.45
C TYR A 49 6.12 6.51 -4.75
N GLU A 50 6.62 7.31 -3.81
CA GLU A 50 7.86 8.08 -3.97
C GLU A 50 9.07 7.19 -4.30
N GLN A 51 9.18 6.05 -3.63
CA GLN A 51 10.34 5.16 -3.80
C GLN A 51 10.29 4.28 -5.04
N LEU A 52 9.10 3.83 -5.47
CA LEU A 52 8.98 2.73 -6.44
C LEU A 52 8.23 3.11 -7.73
N PHE A 53 7.40 4.15 -7.70
CA PHE A 53 6.49 4.52 -8.79
C PHE A 53 6.54 6.00 -9.19
N SER A 54 7.32 6.83 -8.49
CA SER A 54 7.48 8.24 -8.84
C SER A 54 8.02 8.42 -10.26
N GLN A 55 7.57 9.48 -10.92
CA GLN A 55 8.03 9.86 -12.25
C GLN A 55 9.51 10.26 -12.26
N ASP A 56 10.08 10.60 -11.11
CA ASP A 56 11.46 11.04 -10.96
C ASP A 56 12.47 9.89 -10.83
N ILE A 57 12.02 8.63 -10.90
CA ILE A 57 12.88 7.46 -10.77
C ILE A 57 13.77 7.32 -12.02
N LYS A 58 15.09 7.41 -11.81
CA LYS A 58 16.09 7.35 -12.88
C LYS A 58 16.11 6.03 -13.65
N ASN A 59 15.83 4.90 -13.00
CA ASN A 59 15.81 3.58 -13.63
C ASN A 59 14.58 2.79 -13.15
N PRO A 60 13.41 3.04 -13.74
CA PRO A 60 12.19 2.41 -13.31
C PRO A 60 12.13 0.94 -13.73
N ALA A 61 11.42 0.11 -12.96
CA ALA A 61 11.21 -1.30 -13.32
C ALA A 61 10.46 -1.44 -14.67
N PRO A 62 10.52 -2.59 -15.36
CA PRO A 62 9.78 -2.78 -16.61
C PRO A 62 8.27 -2.55 -16.43
N VAL A 63 7.62 -1.84 -17.35
CA VAL A 63 6.21 -1.42 -17.24
C VAL A 63 5.26 -2.58 -16.92
N ARG A 64 5.46 -3.75 -17.54
CA ARG A 64 4.63 -4.94 -17.25
C ARG A 64 4.76 -5.42 -15.81
N TYR A 65 5.98 -5.34 -15.26
CA TYR A 65 6.25 -5.69 -13.87
C TYR A 65 5.60 -4.68 -12.92
N GLN A 66 5.76 -3.39 -13.20
CA GLN A 66 5.12 -2.33 -12.41
C GLN A 66 3.61 -2.51 -12.35
N LEU A 67 2.96 -2.68 -13.51
CA LEU A 67 1.50 -2.86 -13.60
C LEU A 67 1.03 -4.10 -12.84
N ARG A 68 1.78 -5.20 -12.89
CA ARG A 68 1.44 -6.42 -12.14
C ARG A 68 1.47 -6.18 -10.64
N VAL A 69 2.55 -5.56 -10.15
CA VAL A 69 2.70 -5.26 -8.72
C VAL A 69 1.66 -4.24 -8.26
N LEU A 70 1.43 -3.19 -9.05
CA LEU A 70 0.47 -2.14 -8.72
C LEU A 70 -0.96 -2.68 -8.65
N LYS A 71 -1.38 -3.51 -9.62
CA LYS A 71 -2.71 -4.15 -9.60
C LYS A 71 -2.91 -4.96 -8.33
N GLU A 72 -1.90 -5.71 -7.93
CA GLU A 72 -1.98 -6.56 -6.75
C GLU A 72 -1.90 -5.74 -5.44
N LEU A 73 -1.16 -4.62 -5.41
CA LEU A 73 -1.19 -3.65 -4.30
C LEU A 73 -2.59 -3.05 -4.13
N VAL A 74 -3.18 -2.55 -5.22
CA VAL A 74 -4.52 -1.94 -5.22
C VAL A 74 -5.55 -2.95 -4.75
N LYS A 75 -5.53 -4.17 -5.30
CA LYS A 75 -6.43 -5.26 -4.87
C LYS A 75 -6.34 -5.56 -3.38
N ARG A 76 -5.14 -5.55 -2.79
CA ARG A 76 -4.97 -5.77 -1.34
C ARG A 76 -5.46 -4.61 -0.50
N ILE A 77 -5.25 -3.38 -0.96
CA ILE A 77 -5.79 -2.17 -0.30
C ILE A 77 -7.32 -2.23 -0.33
N GLU A 78 -7.91 -2.51 -1.50
CA GLU A 78 -9.36 -2.67 -1.67
C GLU A 78 -9.91 -3.75 -0.75
N ALA A 79 -9.31 -4.94 -0.70
CA ALA A 79 -9.75 -6.02 0.19
C ALA A 79 -9.63 -5.65 1.68
N SER A 80 -8.59 -4.90 2.06
CA SER A 80 -8.41 -4.43 3.44
C SER A 80 -9.38 -3.30 3.82
N ILE A 81 -9.93 -2.60 2.83
CA ILE A 81 -11.04 -1.64 2.98
C ILE A 81 -12.38 -2.38 2.94
N GLU A 82 -12.52 -3.49 2.25
CA GLU A 82 -13.76 -4.28 2.26
C GLU A 82 -13.97 -4.97 3.62
N ASP A 83 -12.88 -5.30 4.34
CA ASP A 83 -12.93 -5.65 5.77
C ASP A 83 -13.42 -4.49 6.68
N TRP A 84 -13.52 -3.25 6.16
CA TRP A 84 -14.17 -2.12 6.85
C TRP A 84 -15.71 -2.12 6.76
N ASP A 85 -16.38 -3.09 6.11
CA ASP A 85 -17.84 -3.24 6.29
C ASP A 85 -18.21 -3.72 7.71
N ARG A 86 -17.22 -4.11 8.53
CA ARG A 86 -17.35 -4.21 10.00
C ARG A 86 -17.15 -2.88 10.75
N HIS A 87 -16.71 -1.83 10.07
CA HIS A 87 -16.45 -0.49 10.62
C HIS A 87 -16.97 0.59 9.66
N VAL A 88 -18.28 0.61 9.43
CA VAL A 88 -19.01 1.66 8.72
C VAL A 88 -18.56 3.07 9.13
N SER A 89 -17.79 3.78 8.30
CA SER A 89 -17.81 5.27 8.16
C SER A 89 -16.69 5.78 7.22
N PHE A 90 -16.71 5.46 5.93
CA PHE A 90 -15.94 6.25 4.94
C PHE A 90 -16.75 6.70 3.71
N CYS A 91 -18.07 6.47 3.69
CA CYS A 91 -18.92 6.86 2.57
C CYS A 91 -19.32 8.35 2.49
N ASN A 92 -18.71 9.25 3.27
CA ASN A 92 -19.09 10.68 3.22
C ASN A 92 -18.03 11.62 2.62
N CYS A 93 -16.89 11.11 2.13
CA CYS A 93 -15.85 11.96 1.52
C CYS A 93 -15.80 11.91 -0.01
N LEU A 94 -16.54 11.00 -0.66
CA LEU A 94 -16.53 10.85 -2.13
C LEU A 94 -17.58 11.73 -2.84
N SER A 95 -18.55 12.30 -2.14
CA SER A 95 -19.56 13.20 -2.74
C SER A 95 -19.08 14.64 -2.93
N SER A 96 -18.01 15.06 -2.25
CA SER A 96 -17.51 16.43 -2.28
C SER A 96 -16.38 16.66 -3.30
N VAL A 97 -15.84 15.61 -3.93
CA VAL A 97 -14.69 15.72 -4.85
C VAL A 97 -15.09 15.67 -6.34
N TRP A 98 -16.31 15.29 -6.70
CA TRP A 98 -16.76 15.30 -8.11
C TRP A 98 -18.23 15.72 -8.29
N PRO A 99 -18.53 17.03 -8.34
CA PRO A 99 -19.89 17.53 -8.59
C PRO A 99 -20.22 17.50 -10.09
N GLY A 100 -20.15 16.32 -10.72
CA GLY A 100 -20.23 16.23 -12.17
C GLY A 100 -20.63 14.88 -12.78
N ILE A 101 -21.19 13.95 -12.01
CA ILE A 101 -21.86 12.78 -12.59
C ILE A 101 -23.25 12.65 -11.93
N GLN A 102 -24.24 12.93 -12.78
CA GLN A 102 -25.69 13.03 -12.61
C GLN A 102 -26.25 14.29 -11.96
#